data_AF-G4Z1X7-F1
#
_entry.id   AF-G4Z1X7-F1
#
_cell.length_a   1.000
_cell.length_b   1.000
_cell.length_c   1.000
_cell.angle_alpha   90.00
_cell.angle_beta   90.00
_cell.angle_gamma   90.00
#
_symmetry.space_group_name_H-M   'P 1'
#
loop_
_entity.id
_entity.type
_entity.pdbx_description
1 polymer ?
#
loop_
_entity_poly.entity_id
_entity_poly.type
_entity_poly.pdbx_seq_one_letter_code
_entity_poly.pdbx_strand_id
1 'polypeptide(L)'
;MPRFWHQLYRFCASFQVELRGHYSAERIGNLGKYLQTASTLRSLFLCVLSPLPCLVLVTLVDCVPLASPQAGSSANVVFWGRTYLSAVMMARAVLEQISVVVPGLGLTPTQAAVITVVASAAAVSMMIGLSSVVGFPLPFMLDLGTPAWIFTLVLSFGFLFGRKLQQNDALRNELQNFINAVNVPVILMFVYPVYVYGFGRVGDLAQNFYLIILAVIRIVAKNWTSYFLDTNYDLMPQMMTFNVDVFNSIHD
;
A
#
# COMPACT_ATOMS: atom_id res chain seq x y z
N MET A 1 -39.73 11.41 -13.62
CA MET A 1 -38.28 11.37 -13.94
C MET A 1 -37.31 12.03 -12.93
N PRO A 2 -37.68 12.94 -12.00
CA PRO A 2 -36.67 13.56 -11.09
C PRO A 2 -36.27 12.70 -9.88
N ARG A 3 -37.09 11.73 -9.46
CA ARG A 3 -36.79 10.84 -8.32
C ARG A 3 -35.64 9.87 -8.57
N PHE A 4 -35.53 9.36 -9.80
CA PHE A 4 -34.46 8.44 -10.18
C PHE A 4 -33.10 9.13 -10.19
N TRP A 5 -33.02 10.36 -10.70
CA TRP A 5 -31.80 11.18 -10.66
C TRP A 5 -31.38 11.52 -9.23
N HIS A 6 -32.33 11.81 -8.34
CA HIS A 6 -32.02 12.02 -6.92
C HIS A 6 -31.57 10.75 -6.20
N GLN A 7 -32.13 9.58 -6.53
CA GLN A 7 -31.65 8.30 -6.00
C GLN A 7 -30.29 7.93 -6.57
N LEU A 8 -30.04 8.15 -7.86
CA LEU A 8 -28.74 7.92 -8.50
C LEU A 8 -27.69 8.90 -7.96
N TYR A 9 -28.06 10.15 -7.73
CA TYR A 9 -27.21 11.15 -7.10
C TYR A 9 -26.91 10.79 -5.65
N ARG A 10 -27.90 10.34 -4.87
CA ARG A 10 -27.67 9.85 -3.49
C ARG A 10 -26.84 8.57 -3.47
N PHE A 11 -27.02 7.69 -4.44
CA PHE A 11 -26.23 6.48 -4.64
C PHE A 11 -24.78 6.86 -4.97
N CYS A 12 -24.54 7.67 -6.01
CA CYS A 12 -23.22 8.22 -6.35
C CYS A 12 -22.58 9.02 -5.21
N ALA A 13 -23.34 9.85 -4.51
CA ALA A 13 -22.87 10.60 -3.34
C ALA A 13 -22.55 9.68 -2.15
N SER A 14 -23.22 8.53 -2.03
CA SER A 14 -22.87 7.49 -1.05
C SER A 14 -21.61 6.71 -1.44
N PHE A 15 -21.25 6.66 -2.72
CA PHE A 15 -19.95 6.13 -3.20
C PHE A 15 -18.82 7.16 -3.15
N GLN A 16 -19.14 8.44 -3.00
CA GLN A 16 -18.18 9.52 -2.79
C GLN A 16 -17.72 9.54 -1.33
N VAL A 17 -17.09 8.45 -0.92
CA VAL A 17 -16.43 8.32 0.38
C VAL A 17 -15.37 9.41 0.58
N GLU A 18 -14.74 9.87 -0.51
CA GLU A 18 -13.79 10.99 -0.49
C GLU A 18 -14.38 12.30 0.07
N LEU A 19 -15.72 12.48 0.03
CA LEU A 19 -16.41 13.64 0.61
C LEU A 19 -16.92 13.40 2.04
N ARG A 20 -16.90 12.16 2.55
CA ARG A 20 -17.31 11.83 3.92
C ARG A 20 -16.20 12.01 4.96
N GLY A 21 -14.95 12.18 4.52
CA GLY A 21 -13.92 12.71 5.39
C GLY A 21 -14.36 14.09 5.85
N HIS A 22 -14.68 14.24 7.14
CA HIS A 22 -14.83 15.55 7.76
C HIS A 22 -13.51 16.31 7.52
N TYR A 23 -13.45 17.10 6.45
CA TYR A 23 -12.51 18.19 6.33
C TYR A 23 -12.85 19.12 7.50
N SER A 24 -12.23 18.86 8.66
CA SER A 24 -12.45 19.66 9.85
C SER A 24 -12.21 21.11 9.44
N ALA A 25 -13.20 21.98 9.66
CA ALA A 25 -13.07 23.40 9.38
C ALA A 25 -11.83 23.98 10.08
N GLU A 26 -11.39 23.33 11.16
CA GLU A 26 -10.15 23.57 11.87
C GLU A 26 -8.89 23.31 11.03
N ARG A 27 -8.88 22.27 10.18
CA ARG A 27 -7.78 21.96 9.25
C ARG A 27 -7.69 22.97 8.12
N ILE A 28 -8.83 23.40 7.57
CA ILE A 28 -8.89 24.47 6.56
C ILE A 28 -8.50 25.80 7.19
N GLY A 29 -8.92 26.07 8.43
CA GLY A 29 -8.49 27.23 9.21
C GLY A 29 -6.99 27.22 9.51
N ASN A 30 -6.42 26.06 9.85
CA ASN A 30 -4.98 25.90 10.11
C ASN A 30 -4.15 25.98 8.82
N LEU A 31 -4.65 25.44 7.71
CA LEU A 31 -4.05 25.61 6.39
C LEU A 31 -4.11 27.08 5.95
N GLY A 32 -5.22 27.78 6.19
CA GLY A 32 -5.36 29.22 5.93
C GLY A 32 -4.38 30.06 6.76
N LYS A 33 -4.25 29.76 8.06
CA LYS A 33 -3.25 30.40 8.95
C LYS A 33 -1.82 30.09 8.52
N TYR A 34 -1.54 28.85 8.12
CA TYR A 34 -0.23 28.44 7.62
C TYR A 34 0.10 29.14 6.29
N LEU A 35 -0.85 29.24 5.35
CA LEU A 35 -0.68 29.95 4.09
C LEU A 35 -0.53 31.47 4.27
N GLN A 36 -1.14 32.07 5.29
CA GLN A 36 -0.95 33.49 5.62
C GLN A 36 0.40 33.78 6.29
N THR A 37 0.99 32.81 6.98
CA THR A 37 2.22 33.00 7.76
C THR A 37 3.46 32.48 7.02
N ALA A 38 3.31 31.48 6.15
CA ALA A 38 4.39 30.85 5.41
C ALA A 38 4.60 31.53 4.06
N SER A 39 5.86 31.88 3.75
CA SER A 39 6.25 32.32 2.42
C SER A 39 5.81 31.29 1.37
N THR A 40 4.99 31.70 0.41
CA THR A 40 4.50 30.88 -0.71
C THR A 40 5.64 30.17 -1.44
N LEU A 41 6.81 30.82 -1.50
CA LEU A 41 8.05 30.28 -2.06
C LEU A 41 8.58 29.10 -1.25
N ARG A 42 8.55 29.14 0.08
CA ARG A 42 8.98 28.03 0.96
C ARG A 42 8.04 26.83 0.87
N SER A 43 6.74 27.06 0.72
CA SER A 43 5.74 25.99 0.54
C SER A 43 5.88 25.32 -0.83
N LEU A 44 6.04 26.11 -1.91
CA LEU A 44 6.34 25.59 -3.24
C LEU A 44 7.67 24.83 -3.26
N PHE A 45 8.71 25.37 -2.63
CA PHE A 45 10.00 24.69 -2.53
C PHE A 45 9.90 23.39 -1.75
N LEU A 46 9.15 23.34 -0.62
CA LEU A 46 8.91 22.11 0.12
C LEU A 46 8.09 21.09 -0.68
N CYS A 47 7.09 21.51 -1.44
CA CYS A 47 6.30 20.61 -2.28
C CYS A 47 7.10 20.04 -3.46
N VAL A 48 8.03 20.81 -4.03
CA VAL A 48 8.91 20.36 -5.12
C VAL A 48 10.13 19.59 -4.60
N LEU A 49 10.66 19.98 -3.45
CA LEU A 49 11.80 19.34 -2.79
C LEU A 49 11.38 18.13 -1.94
N SER A 50 10.09 17.92 -1.68
CA SER A 50 9.55 16.72 -1.04
C SER A 50 9.76 15.44 -1.90
N PRO A 51 9.43 15.44 -3.20
CA PRO A 51 9.64 14.26 -4.05
C PRO A 51 11.08 14.12 -4.54
N LEU A 52 11.85 15.21 -4.65
CA LEU A 52 13.24 15.18 -5.13
C LEU A 52 14.19 14.22 -4.39
N PRO A 53 14.23 14.14 -3.04
CA PRO A 53 15.07 13.20 -2.32
C PRO A 53 14.63 11.75 -2.54
N CYS A 54 13.32 11.48 -2.66
CA CYS A 54 12.82 10.16 -3.06
C CYS A 54 13.26 9.81 -4.50
N LEU A 55 13.15 10.76 -5.44
CA LEU A 55 13.60 10.58 -6.81
C LEU A 55 15.11 10.34 -6.91
N VAL A 56 15.92 11.10 -6.17
CA VAL A 56 17.38 10.93 -6.14
C VAL A 56 17.77 9.59 -5.52
N LEU A 57 17.08 9.15 -4.46
CA LEU A 57 17.29 7.81 -3.88
C LEU A 57 16.94 6.69 -4.86
N VAL A 58 15.80 6.81 -5.56
CA VAL A 58 15.37 5.81 -6.56
C VAL A 58 16.34 5.78 -7.74
N THR A 59 16.76 6.93 -8.28
CA THR A 59 17.71 6.96 -9.38
C THR A 59 19.09 6.48 -8.98
N LEU A 60 19.58 6.80 -7.77
CA LEU A 60 20.84 6.23 -7.25
C LEU A 60 20.78 4.70 -7.12
N VAL A 61 19.62 4.16 -6.77
CA VAL A 61 19.37 2.71 -6.65
C VAL A 61 19.18 2.04 -8.02
N ASP A 62 18.66 2.76 -9.01
CA ASP A 62 18.50 2.30 -10.39
C ASP A 62 19.78 2.45 -11.24
N CYS A 63 20.69 3.36 -10.89
CA CYS A 63 21.95 3.57 -11.60
C CYS A 63 23.02 2.52 -11.29
N VAL A 64 22.80 1.63 -10.31
CA VAL A 64 23.76 0.54 -10.04
C VAL A 64 23.58 -0.53 -11.12
N PRO A 65 24.61 -0.83 -11.93
CA PRO A 65 24.47 -1.74 -13.06
C PRO A 65 24.08 -3.15 -12.57
N LEU A 66 22.88 -3.60 -12.95
CA LEU A 66 22.47 -4.98 -12.75
C LEU A 66 23.30 -5.87 -13.69
N ALA A 67 23.81 -6.99 -13.17
CA ALA A 67 24.44 -8.01 -14.00
C ALA A 67 23.38 -8.64 -14.94
N SER A 68 23.81 -9.28 -16.03
CA SER A 68 22.87 -9.89 -16.95
C SER A 68 21.97 -10.90 -16.19
N PRO A 69 20.65 -10.93 -16.45
CA PRO A 69 19.75 -11.88 -15.79
C PRO A 69 20.14 -13.35 -16.02
N GLN A 70 20.91 -13.62 -17.06
CA GLN A 70 21.43 -14.95 -17.41
C GLN A 70 22.55 -15.44 -16.48
N ALA A 71 23.21 -14.53 -15.74
CA ALA A 71 24.26 -14.88 -14.78
C ALA A 71 23.70 -15.47 -13.46
N GLY A 72 22.37 -15.48 -13.30
CA GLY A 72 21.70 -16.11 -12.17
C GLY A 72 21.62 -15.24 -10.91
N SER A 73 20.94 -15.79 -9.89
CA SER A 73 20.64 -15.09 -8.64
C SER A 73 21.89 -14.71 -7.83
N SER A 74 22.91 -15.56 -7.84
CA SER A 74 24.16 -15.37 -7.08
C SER A 74 25.06 -14.28 -7.66
N ALA A 75 24.97 -14.00 -8.96
CA ALA A 75 25.68 -12.90 -9.61
C ALA A 75 25.00 -11.53 -9.39
N ASN A 76 23.74 -11.51 -8.96
CA ASN A 76 22.91 -10.32 -8.82
C ASN A 76 22.75 -9.87 -7.36
N VAL A 77 23.86 -9.81 -6.61
CA VAL A 77 23.84 -9.42 -5.18
C VAL A 77 23.34 -7.99 -4.96
N VAL A 78 23.69 -7.07 -5.86
CA VAL A 78 23.21 -5.68 -5.84
C VAL A 78 21.68 -5.62 -5.93
N PHE A 79 21.10 -6.41 -6.83
CA PHE A 79 19.66 -6.51 -6.99
C PHE A 79 18.99 -6.96 -5.69
N TRP A 80 19.54 -7.97 -5.01
CA TRP A 80 19.02 -8.43 -3.72
C TRP A 80 19.17 -7.39 -2.61
N GLY A 81 20.29 -6.66 -2.55
CA GLY A 81 20.50 -5.58 -1.59
C GLY A 81 19.50 -4.44 -1.75
N ARG A 82 19.21 -4.05 -3.00
CA ARG A 82 18.17 -3.09 -3.35
C ARG A 82 16.79 -3.59 -2.95
N THR A 83 16.42 -4.81 -3.35
CA THR A 83 15.11 -5.40 -3.03
C THR A 83 14.91 -5.49 -1.52
N TYR A 84 15.97 -5.81 -0.76
CA TYR A 84 15.95 -5.79 0.70
C TYR A 84 15.71 -4.39 1.25
N LEU A 85 16.45 -3.37 0.80
CA LEU A 85 16.28 -1.99 1.26
C LEU A 85 14.87 -1.46 0.97
N SER A 86 14.37 -1.68 -0.24
CA SER A 86 13.01 -1.30 -0.64
C SER A 86 11.96 -2.00 0.23
N ALA A 87 12.13 -3.29 0.51
CA ALA A 87 11.24 -4.04 1.38
C ALA A 87 11.24 -3.49 2.82
N VAL A 88 12.40 -3.11 3.36
CA VAL A 88 12.50 -2.51 4.71
C VAL A 88 11.76 -1.17 4.76
N MET A 89 11.95 -0.31 3.76
CA MET A 89 11.28 1.00 3.68
C MET A 89 9.76 0.85 3.60
N MET A 90 9.29 -0.07 2.74
CA MET A 90 7.86 -0.37 2.62
C MET A 90 7.28 -0.91 3.94
N ALA A 91 8.00 -1.83 4.59
CA ALA A 91 7.55 -2.39 5.86
C ALA A 91 7.53 -1.35 6.99
N ARG A 92 8.49 -0.41 7.01
CA ARG A 92 8.48 0.72 7.96
C ARG A 92 7.26 1.60 7.73
N ALA A 93 6.94 1.94 6.50
CA ALA A 93 5.75 2.72 6.17
C ALA A 93 4.47 2.04 6.69
N VAL A 94 4.32 0.73 6.49
CA VAL A 94 3.17 -0.03 6.98
C VAL A 94 3.08 -0.07 8.51
N LEU A 95 4.20 -0.24 9.21
CA LEU A 95 4.20 -0.21 10.68
C LEU A 95 3.88 1.18 11.25
N GLU A 96 4.36 2.25 10.62
CA GLU A 96 4.00 3.62 10.99
C GLU A 96 2.49 3.83 10.83
N GLN A 97 1.89 3.34 9.73
CA GLN A 97 0.42 3.38 9.56
C GLN A 97 -0.32 2.66 10.68
N ILE A 98 0.14 1.45 11.06
CA ILE A 98 -0.45 0.71 12.19
C ILE A 98 -0.35 1.53 13.48
N SER A 99 0.79 2.18 13.73
CA SER A 99 1.00 2.99 14.94
C SER A 99 0.12 4.23 15.00
N VAL A 100 -0.22 4.81 13.84
CA VAL A 100 -1.13 5.95 13.72
C VAL A 100 -2.58 5.52 13.89
N VAL A 101 -2.98 4.41 13.27
CA VAL A 101 -4.37 3.91 13.33
C VAL A 101 -4.70 3.31 14.69
N VAL A 102 -3.75 2.60 15.28
CA VAL A 102 -3.92 1.87 16.54
C VAL A 102 -2.86 2.34 17.55
N PRO A 103 -2.97 3.59 18.06
CA PRO A 103 -1.96 4.16 18.98
C PRO A 103 -1.86 3.36 20.29
N GLY A 104 -2.93 2.65 20.68
CA GLY A 104 -2.97 1.81 21.88
C GLY A 104 -1.99 0.62 21.87
N LEU A 105 -1.43 0.24 20.71
CA LEU A 105 -0.36 -0.77 20.64
C LEU A 105 0.91 -0.30 21.36
N GLY A 106 1.19 1.02 21.32
CA GLY A 106 2.42 1.60 21.86
C GLY A 106 3.67 1.04 21.17
N LEU A 107 3.65 1.00 19.83
CA LEU A 107 4.75 0.50 19.02
C LEU A 107 5.97 1.42 19.18
N THR A 108 7.05 0.92 19.77
CA THR A 108 8.29 1.70 19.87
C THR A 108 9.02 1.73 18.52
N PRO A 109 9.72 2.83 18.18
CA PRO A 109 10.44 2.92 16.90
C PRO A 109 11.50 1.83 16.75
N THR A 110 12.11 1.40 17.85
CA THR A 110 13.08 0.30 17.87
C THR A 110 12.42 -1.04 17.55
N GLN A 111 11.29 -1.37 18.18
CA GLN A 111 10.54 -2.59 17.85
C GLN A 111 10.11 -2.58 16.39
N ALA A 112 9.63 -1.43 15.90
CA ALA A 112 9.22 -1.27 14.53
C ALA A 112 10.40 -1.48 13.56
N ALA A 113 11.58 -0.93 13.86
CA ALA A 113 12.78 -1.16 13.07
C ALA A 113 13.15 -2.66 13.03
N VAL A 114 13.19 -3.33 14.19
CA VAL A 114 13.52 -4.77 14.26
C VAL A 114 12.54 -5.61 13.45
N ILE A 115 11.23 -5.39 13.63
CA ILE A 115 10.18 -6.14 12.91
C ILE A 115 10.38 -6.01 11.40
N THR A 116 10.65 -4.79 10.91
CA THR A 116 10.80 -4.55 9.46
C THR A 116 12.05 -5.18 8.88
N VAL A 117 13.19 -5.07 9.56
CA VAL A 117 14.46 -5.72 9.15
C VAL A 117 14.27 -7.23 9.08
N VAL A 118 13.68 -7.83 10.11
CA VAL A 118 13.49 -9.29 10.18
C VAL A 118 12.50 -9.77 9.12
N ALA A 119 11.36 -9.08 8.95
CA ALA A 119 10.36 -9.44 7.96
C ALA A 119 10.89 -9.32 6.52
N SER A 120 11.64 -8.25 6.21
CA SER A 120 12.25 -8.07 4.89
C SER A 120 13.36 -9.08 4.63
N ALA A 121 14.14 -9.45 5.64
CA ALA A 121 15.17 -10.48 5.51
C ALA A 121 14.56 -11.85 5.20
N ALA A 122 13.47 -12.21 5.89
CA ALA A 122 12.73 -13.44 5.63
C ALA A 122 12.17 -13.49 4.20
N ALA A 123 11.56 -12.39 3.74
CA ALA A 123 11.01 -12.28 2.40
C ALA A 123 12.11 -12.44 1.32
N VAL A 124 13.22 -11.71 1.45
CA VAL A 124 14.33 -11.78 0.49
C VAL A 124 15.02 -13.15 0.51
N SER A 125 15.19 -13.76 1.68
CA SER A 125 15.76 -15.10 1.79
C SER A 125 14.88 -16.15 1.10
N MET A 126 13.56 -16.05 1.26
CA MET A 126 12.61 -16.91 0.53
C MET A 126 12.72 -16.71 -0.97
N MET A 127 12.77 -15.46 -1.46
CA MET A 127 12.94 -15.16 -2.88
C MET A 127 14.27 -15.69 -3.44
N ILE A 128 15.38 -15.53 -2.71
CA ILE A 128 16.67 -16.12 -3.10
C ILE A 128 16.55 -17.65 -3.18
N GLY A 129 15.91 -18.29 -2.20
CA GLY A 129 15.65 -19.72 -2.20
C GLY A 129 14.84 -20.17 -3.43
N LEU A 130 13.70 -19.52 -3.72
CA LEU A 130 12.88 -19.84 -4.89
C LEU A 130 13.62 -19.60 -6.21
N SER A 131 14.48 -18.57 -6.28
CA SER A 131 15.26 -18.28 -7.48
C SER A 131 16.24 -19.41 -7.84
N SER A 132 16.67 -20.22 -6.86
CA SER A 132 17.51 -21.39 -7.10
C SER A 132 16.75 -22.58 -7.70
N VAL A 133 15.43 -22.63 -7.53
CA VAL A 133 14.56 -23.71 -8.01
C VAL A 133 13.88 -23.34 -9.33
N VAL A 134 13.32 -22.13 -9.42
CA VAL A 134 12.54 -21.66 -10.57
C VAL A 134 13.44 -21.02 -11.63
N GLY A 135 14.64 -20.56 -11.26
CA GLY A 135 15.51 -19.76 -12.09
C GLY A 135 15.35 -18.26 -11.85
N PHE A 136 16.32 -17.49 -12.33
CA PHE A 136 16.35 -16.04 -12.20
C PHE A 136 16.11 -15.38 -13.57
N PRO A 137 15.31 -14.31 -13.66
CA PRO A 137 14.54 -13.64 -12.60
C PRO A 137 13.22 -14.35 -12.27
N LEU A 138 12.74 -14.23 -11.03
CA LEU A 138 11.49 -14.84 -10.60
C LEU A 138 10.27 -14.16 -11.25
N PRO A 139 9.33 -14.93 -11.83
CA PRO A 139 8.03 -14.38 -12.19
C PRO A 139 7.29 -14.01 -10.89
N PHE A 140 6.75 -12.80 -10.81
CA PHE A 140 5.97 -12.31 -9.65
C PHE A 140 6.75 -12.27 -8.33
N MET A 141 7.97 -11.72 -8.36
CA MET A 141 8.86 -11.67 -7.19
C MET A 141 8.21 -11.08 -5.92
N LEU A 142 7.40 -10.01 -6.05
CA LEU A 142 6.69 -9.41 -4.92
C LEU A 142 5.65 -10.36 -4.31
N ASP A 143 4.89 -11.05 -5.15
CA ASP A 143 3.85 -11.98 -4.72
C ASP A 143 4.45 -13.22 -4.03
N LEU A 144 5.63 -13.66 -4.49
CA LEU A 144 6.35 -14.79 -3.90
C LEU A 144 7.02 -14.45 -2.56
N GLY A 145 7.48 -13.22 -2.37
CA GLY A 145 8.06 -12.76 -1.09
C GLY A 145 7.01 -12.42 -0.02
N THR A 146 5.80 -12.08 -0.43
CA THR A 146 4.71 -11.62 0.45
C THR A 146 4.31 -12.63 1.54
N PRO A 147 4.18 -13.95 1.27
CA PRO A 147 3.85 -14.93 2.30
C PRO A 147 4.85 -14.97 3.47
N ALA A 148 6.16 -14.99 3.17
CA ALA A 148 7.19 -14.95 4.21
C ALA A 148 7.17 -13.63 4.99
N TRP A 149 6.91 -12.53 4.31
CA TRP A 149 6.78 -11.22 4.93
C TRP A 149 5.60 -11.17 5.91
N ILE A 150 4.40 -11.56 5.47
CA ILE A 150 3.19 -11.62 6.30
C ILE A 150 3.40 -12.56 7.49
N PHE A 151 3.93 -13.76 7.26
CA PHE A 151 4.17 -14.74 8.31
C PHE A 151 5.09 -14.18 9.41
N THR A 152 6.18 -13.54 9.01
CA THR A 152 7.14 -12.96 9.96
C THR A 152 6.55 -11.77 10.71
N LEU A 153 5.74 -10.95 10.06
CA LEU A 153 4.99 -9.87 10.71
C LEU A 153 4.03 -10.43 11.76
N VAL A 154 3.19 -11.41 11.40
CA VAL A 154 2.22 -12.01 12.32
C VAL A 154 2.92 -12.65 13.52
N LEU A 155 4.01 -13.37 13.31
CA LEU A 155 4.80 -13.94 14.40
C LEU A 155 5.39 -12.85 15.32
N SER A 156 5.96 -11.80 14.74
CA SER A 156 6.58 -10.72 15.50
C SER A 156 5.55 -9.94 16.31
N PHE A 157 4.38 -9.67 15.71
CA PHE A 157 3.25 -9.02 16.40
C PHE A 157 2.67 -9.91 17.49
N GLY A 158 2.49 -11.21 17.22
CA GLY A 158 2.00 -12.17 18.21
C GLY A 158 2.95 -12.28 19.42
N PHE A 159 4.26 -12.30 19.18
CA PHE A 159 5.26 -12.37 20.23
C PHE A 159 5.32 -11.08 21.08
N LEU A 160 5.31 -9.91 20.45
CA LEU A 160 5.48 -8.63 21.15
C LEU A 160 4.18 -8.10 21.78
N PHE A 161 3.05 -8.27 21.09
CA PHE A 161 1.78 -7.64 21.43
C PHE A 161 0.67 -8.64 21.75
N GLY A 162 0.90 -9.94 21.59
CA GLY A 162 -0.13 -10.97 21.82
C GLY A 162 -0.77 -10.89 23.21
N ARG A 163 0.01 -10.65 24.26
CA ARG A 163 -0.53 -10.45 25.62
C ARG A 163 -1.39 -9.20 25.75
N LYS A 164 -0.98 -8.07 25.14
CA LYS A 164 -1.76 -6.82 25.16
C LYS A 164 -3.07 -6.97 24.38
N LEU A 165 -3.03 -7.66 23.23
CA LEU A 165 -4.20 -7.91 22.39
C LEU A 165 -5.19 -8.90 23.03
N GLN A 166 -4.70 -9.85 23.85
CA GLN A 166 -5.56 -10.74 24.62
C GLN A 166 -6.26 -10.05 25.79
N GLN A 167 -5.65 -9.01 26.36
CA GLN A 167 -6.18 -8.32 27.53
C GLN A 167 -7.17 -7.20 27.18
N ASN A 168 -7.16 -6.71 25.94
CA ASN A 168 -7.97 -5.58 25.51
C ASN A 168 -8.71 -5.89 24.20
N ASP A 169 -9.97 -6.28 24.33
CA ASP A 169 -10.84 -6.60 23.19
C ASP A 169 -11.09 -5.41 22.26
N ALA A 170 -11.11 -4.18 22.79
CA ALA A 170 -11.27 -2.98 21.97
C ALA A 170 -10.03 -2.77 21.06
N LEU A 171 -8.82 -2.92 21.62
CA LEU A 171 -7.57 -2.83 20.86
C LEU A 171 -7.49 -3.93 19.78
N ARG A 172 -7.95 -5.14 20.11
CA ARG A 172 -8.02 -6.25 19.15
C ARG A 172 -9.00 -5.96 18.02
N ASN A 173 -10.17 -5.39 18.31
CA ASN A 173 -11.14 -5.00 17.29
C ASN A 173 -10.63 -3.88 16.39
N GLU A 174 -9.94 -2.87 16.92
CA GLU A 174 -9.27 -1.83 16.13
C GLU A 174 -8.23 -2.42 15.17
N LEU A 175 -7.38 -3.31 15.67
CA LEU A 175 -6.39 -4.00 14.84
C LEU A 175 -7.04 -4.90 13.78
N GLN A 176 -8.12 -5.60 14.14
CA GLN A 176 -8.85 -6.46 13.21
C GLN A 176 -9.52 -5.63 12.09
N ASN A 177 -10.10 -4.49 12.42
CA ASN A 177 -10.67 -3.57 11.45
C ASN A 177 -9.59 -3.02 10.51
N PHE A 178 -8.42 -2.65 11.05
CA PHE A 178 -7.28 -2.24 10.23
C PHE A 178 -6.82 -3.38 9.29
N ILE A 179 -6.65 -4.60 9.80
CA ILE A 179 -6.29 -5.77 8.97
C ILE A 179 -7.32 -5.99 7.86
N ASN A 180 -8.62 -5.90 8.17
CA ASN A 180 -9.68 -6.04 7.18
C ASN A 180 -9.64 -4.93 6.12
N ALA A 181 -9.26 -3.70 6.49
CA ALA A 181 -9.05 -2.60 5.55
C ALA A 181 -7.83 -2.84 4.65
N VAL A 182 -6.71 -3.34 5.20
CA VAL A 182 -5.49 -3.64 4.43
C VAL A 182 -5.63 -4.88 3.55
N ASN A 183 -6.48 -5.85 3.92
CA ASN A 183 -6.70 -7.03 3.10
C ASN A 183 -7.33 -6.71 1.74
N VAL A 184 -8.08 -5.61 1.61
CA VAL A 184 -8.71 -5.22 0.35
C VAL A 184 -7.67 -4.98 -0.75
N PRO A 185 -6.69 -4.06 -0.60
CA PRO A 185 -5.68 -3.84 -1.63
C PRO A 185 -4.82 -5.09 -1.88
N VAL A 186 -4.56 -5.91 -0.86
CA VAL A 186 -3.82 -7.17 -1.03
C VAL A 186 -4.60 -8.13 -1.94
N ILE A 187 -5.91 -8.31 -1.72
CA ILE A 187 -6.76 -9.14 -2.57
C ILE A 187 -6.79 -8.59 -4.01
N LEU A 188 -6.88 -7.27 -4.17
CA LEU A 188 -6.86 -6.64 -5.50
C LEU A 188 -5.56 -6.91 -6.25
N MET A 189 -4.42 -6.90 -5.56
CA MET A 189 -3.12 -7.20 -6.14
C MET A 189 -3.08 -8.60 -6.76
N PHE A 190 -3.75 -9.59 -6.16
CA PHE A 190 -3.86 -10.94 -6.72
C PHE A 190 -4.94 -11.09 -7.79
N VAL A 191 -6.07 -10.39 -7.65
CA VAL A 191 -7.18 -10.45 -8.62
C VAL A 191 -6.80 -9.78 -9.95
N TYR A 192 -5.94 -8.76 -9.89
CA TYR A 192 -5.61 -7.95 -11.06
C TYR A 192 -4.85 -8.69 -12.17
N PRO A 193 -3.81 -9.50 -11.90
CA PRO A 193 -3.17 -10.35 -12.92
C PRO A 193 -4.15 -11.30 -13.61
N VAL A 194 -5.10 -11.88 -12.85
CA VAL A 194 -6.14 -12.76 -13.40
C VAL A 194 -7.10 -11.98 -14.30
N TYR A 195 -7.47 -10.77 -13.88
CA TYR A 195 -8.30 -9.86 -14.68
C TYR A 195 -7.62 -9.46 -15.99
N VAL A 196 -6.34 -9.10 -15.97
CA VAL A 196 -5.56 -8.71 -17.16
C VAL A 196 -5.39 -9.89 -18.10
N TYR A 197 -5.12 -11.09 -17.57
CA TYR A 197 -5.07 -12.31 -18.36
C TYR A 197 -6.39 -12.59 -19.07
N GLY A 198 -7.53 -12.38 -18.39
CA GLY A 198 -8.85 -12.47 -19.00
C GLY A 198 -9.10 -11.40 -20.06
N PHE A 199 -8.73 -10.16 -19.79
CA PHE A 199 -8.89 -9.02 -20.72
C PHE A 199 -8.17 -9.26 -22.06
N GLY A 200 -6.94 -9.75 -22.02
CA GLY A 200 -6.13 -10.01 -23.21
C GLY A 200 -6.62 -11.17 -24.09
N ARG A 201 -7.58 -11.98 -23.61
CA ARG A 201 -8.10 -13.16 -24.32
C ARG A 201 -9.48 -12.92 -24.96
N VAL A 202 -10.01 -11.73 -24.82
CA VAL A 202 -11.42 -11.43 -25.09
C VAL A 202 -11.52 -10.39 -26.21
N GLY A 203 -12.51 -10.54 -27.11
CA GLY A 203 -12.72 -9.62 -28.24
C GLY A 203 -13.24 -8.24 -27.82
N ASP A 204 -13.16 -7.26 -28.72
CA ASP A 204 -13.39 -5.83 -28.47
C ASP A 204 -14.68 -5.50 -27.69
N LEU A 205 -15.79 -6.19 -28.00
CA LEU A 205 -17.07 -5.98 -27.31
C LEU A 205 -17.02 -6.40 -25.83
N ALA A 206 -16.28 -7.44 -25.51
CA ALA A 206 -16.19 -7.96 -24.16
C ALA A 206 -15.05 -7.30 -23.35
N GLN A 207 -14.08 -6.63 -24.00
CA GLN A 207 -13.17 -5.69 -23.33
C GLN A 207 -13.91 -4.52 -22.67
N ASN A 208 -14.96 -3.98 -23.30
CA ASN A 208 -15.79 -2.93 -22.70
C ASN A 208 -16.46 -3.39 -21.38
N PHE A 209 -16.89 -4.65 -21.29
CA PHE A 209 -17.43 -5.20 -20.04
C PHE A 209 -16.36 -5.32 -18.97
N TYR A 210 -15.13 -5.68 -19.32
CA TYR A 210 -14.02 -5.70 -18.39
C TYR A 210 -13.74 -4.29 -17.83
N LEU A 211 -13.77 -3.24 -18.64
CA LEU A 211 -13.59 -1.86 -18.14
C LEU A 211 -14.64 -1.46 -17.09
N ILE A 212 -15.89 -1.89 -17.29
CA ILE A 212 -16.97 -1.70 -16.30
C ILE A 212 -16.68 -2.51 -15.03
N ILE A 213 -16.23 -3.76 -15.15
CA ILE A 213 -15.83 -4.60 -14.01
C ILE A 213 -14.70 -3.95 -13.21
N LEU A 214 -13.71 -3.35 -13.87
CA LEU A 214 -12.62 -2.63 -13.20
C LEU A 214 -13.14 -1.44 -12.40
N ALA A 215 -14.07 -0.67 -12.96
CA ALA A 215 -14.72 0.43 -12.26
C ALA A 215 -15.49 -0.07 -11.02
N VAL A 216 -16.22 -1.18 -11.14
CA VAL A 216 -16.94 -1.81 -10.01
C VAL A 216 -15.97 -2.28 -8.94
N ILE A 217 -14.88 -2.97 -9.32
CA ILE A 217 -13.84 -3.43 -8.39
C ILE A 217 -13.25 -2.26 -7.61
N ARG A 218 -12.90 -1.15 -8.29
CA ARG A 218 -12.39 0.07 -7.65
C ARG A 218 -13.40 0.67 -6.67
N ILE A 219 -14.69 0.68 -7.01
CA ILE A 219 -15.75 1.21 -6.16
C ILE A 219 -15.97 0.33 -4.93
N VAL A 220 -16.02 -1.00 -5.09
CA VAL A 220 -16.18 -1.95 -3.98
C VAL A 220 -15.01 -1.83 -3.02
N ALA A 221 -13.78 -1.75 -3.55
CA ALA A 221 -12.59 -1.53 -2.75
C ALA A 221 -12.66 -0.24 -1.92
N LYS A 222 -13.19 0.84 -2.52
CA LYS A 222 -13.35 2.15 -1.85
C LYS A 222 -14.32 2.00 -0.70
N ASN A 223 -15.50 1.44 -0.96
CA ASN A 223 -16.53 1.30 0.07
C ASN A 223 -16.11 0.36 1.20
N TRP A 224 -15.43 -0.74 0.89
CA TRP A 224 -14.96 -1.68 1.91
C TRP A 224 -13.92 -1.02 2.82
N THR A 225 -12.93 -0.37 2.24
CA THR A 225 -11.88 0.34 3.00
C THR A 225 -12.50 1.46 3.85
N SER A 226 -13.52 2.16 3.33
CA SER A 226 -14.27 3.18 4.09
C SER A 226 -14.97 2.62 5.30
N TYR A 227 -15.59 1.46 5.15
CA TYR A 227 -16.44 0.87 6.18
C TYR A 227 -15.62 0.45 7.40
N PHE A 228 -14.36 0.02 7.20
CA PHE A 228 -13.48 -0.42 8.28
C PHE A 228 -12.60 0.69 8.87
N LEU A 229 -12.44 1.83 8.19
CA LEU A 229 -11.57 2.96 8.62
C LEU A 229 -12.34 4.19 9.13
N ASP A 230 -13.57 4.02 9.62
CA ASP A 230 -14.55 5.08 9.99
C ASP A 230 -14.01 6.22 10.90
N THR A 231 -12.80 6.11 11.47
CA THR A 231 -12.12 7.14 12.28
C THR A 231 -10.75 7.60 11.74
N ASN A 232 -10.11 6.87 10.81
CA ASN A 232 -8.74 7.14 10.33
C ASN A 232 -8.68 7.27 8.79
N TYR A 233 -9.55 8.12 8.26
CA TYR A 233 -9.73 8.38 6.82
C TYR A 233 -8.50 8.93 6.08
N ASP A 234 -7.51 9.49 6.77
CA ASP A 234 -6.35 10.15 6.15
C ASP A 234 -5.38 9.17 5.43
N LEU A 235 -5.42 7.88 5.76
CA LEU A 235 -4.54 6.85 5.17
C LEU A 235 -5.15 6.17 3.94
N MET A 236 -6.46 6.28 3.79
CA MET A 236 -7.23 5.65 2.72
C MET A 236 -6.88 6.16 1.31
N PRO A 237 -6.60 7.46 1.09
CA PRO A 237 -6.13 7.96 -0.21
C PRO A 237 -4.74 7.43 -0.57
N GLN A 238 -3.82 7.35 0.39
CA GLN A 238 -2.42 6.97 0.11
C GLN A 238 -2.31 5.52 -0.37
N MET A 239 -3.04 4.59 0.26
CA MET A 239 -3.08 3.18 -0.15
C MET A 239 -3.79 2.95 -1.49
N MET A 240 -4.72 3.83 -1.87
CA MET A 240 -5.43 3.74 -3.14
C MET A 240 -4.71 4.42 -4.29
N THR A 241 -4.16 5.60 -4.08
CA THR A 241 -3.37 6.33 -5.08
C THR A 241 -2.11 5.56 -5.43
N PHE A 242 -1.39 5.01 -4.44
CA PHE A 242 -0.20 4.19 -4.71
C PHE A 242 -0.52 2.93 -5.53
N ASN A 243 -1.63 2.26 -5.22
CA ASN A 243 -2.09 1.14 -6.02
C ASN A 243 -2.40 1.58 -7.45
N VAL A 244 -3.19 2.63 -7.66
CA VAL A 244 -3.55 3.10 -9.01
C VAL A 244 -2.32 3.52 -9.82
N ASP A 245 -1.35 4.20 -9.22
CA ASP A 245 -0.13 4.66 -9.91
C ASP A 245 0.83 3.50 -10.21
N VAL A 246 0.99 2.55 -9.28
CA VAL A 246 1.73 1.31 -9.53
C VAL A 246 1.04 0.49 -10.62
N PHE A 247 -0.29 0.39 -10.61
CA PHE A 247 -1.07 -0.36 -11.60
C PHE A 247 -0.99 0.25 -13.01
N ASN A 248 -0.93 1.58 -13.12
CA ASN A 248 -0.65 2.25 -14.40
C ASN A 248 0.77 1.98 -14.88
N SER A 249 1.77 2.04 -13.99
CA SER A 249 3.18 1.83 -14.36
C SER A 249 3.55 0.40 -14.79
N ILE A 250 2.71 -0.59 -14.49
CA ILE A 250 2.89 -1.99 -14.91
C ILE A 250 2.32 -2.24 -16.32
N HIS A 251 1.49 -1.32 -16.84
CA HIS A 251 0.79 -1.44 -18.12
C HIS A 251 1.37 -0.54 -19.23
N ASP A 252 2.37 0.29 -18.94
CA ASP A 252 3.14 1.09 -19.90
C ASP A 252 4.51 0.45 -20.21
#